data_AF-A0A7C5BQF2-F1
#
_entry.id   AF-A0A7C5BQF2-F1
#
_cell.length_a   1.000
_cell.length_b   1.000
_cell.length_c   1.000
_cell.angle_alpha   90.00
_cell.angle_beta   90.00
_cell.angle_gamma   90.00
#
_symmetry.space_group_name_H-M   'P 1'
#
loop_
_entity.id
_entity.type
_entity.pdbx_description
1 polymer ?
#
loop_
_entity_poly.entity_id
_entity_poly.type
_entity_poly.pdbx_seq_one_letter_code
_entity_poly.pdbx_strand_id
1 'polypeptide(L)'
;KSIANKVKSLRSKQDKFSKDSAILGADERKEKERALISEQRDLKRLQDEYNEDLSIRRNEELRKLETEIAKTIIDLAKKESYDLVVYQGVIYASDKVDMTTRVLELLKSKSK
;
A
#
# COMPACT_ATOMS: atom_id res chain seq x y z
N LYS A 1 18.98 -6.04 -0.11
CA LYS A 1 18.91 -5.92 1.38
C LYS A 1 17.61 -5.18 1.72
N SER A 2 16.64 -5.81 2.37
CA SER A 2 15.32 -5.22 2.63
C SER A 2 15.38 -4.02 3.59
N ILE A 3 14.44 -3.08 3.47
CA ILE A 3 14.24 -1.97 4.42
C ILE A 3 14.11 -2.51 5.85
N ALA A 4 13.42 -3.63 6.03
CA ALA A 4 13.30 -4.32 7.32
C ALA A 4 14.66 -4.69 7.94
N ASN A 5 15.62 -5.16 7.14
CA ASN A 5 16.96 -5.47 7.64
C ASN A 5 17.75 -4.22 8.03
N LYS A 6 17.57 -3.11 7.29
CA LYS A 6 18.17 -1.81 7.65
C LYS A 6 17.58 -1.24 8.94
N VAL A 7 16.26 -1.34 9.13
CA VAL A 7 15.58 -0.96 10.38
C VAL A 7 16.14 -1.76 11.57
N LYS A 8 16.24 -3.09 11.44
CA LYS A 8 16.80 -3.95 12.49
C LYS A 8 18.26 -3.59 12.81
N SER A 9 19.07 -3.39 11.77
CA SER A 9 20.48 -2.99 11.93
C SER A 9 20.62 -1.65 12.65
N LEU A 10 19.85 -0.63 12.25
CA LEU A 10 19.89 0.69 12.88
C LEU A 10 19.49 0.62 14.37
N ARG A 11 18.41 -0.12 14.69
CA ARG A 11 17.99 -0.35 16.10
C ARG A 11 19.11 -1.00 16.91
N SER A 12 19.71 -2.07 16.40
CA SER A 12 20.82 -2.74 17.09
C SER A 12 22.02 -1.82 17.31
N LYS A 13 22.32 -0.91 16.36
CA LYS A 13 23.40 0.08 16.52
C LYS A 13 23.04 1.17 17.54
N GLN A 14 21.79 1.62 17.57
CA GLN A 14 21.29 2.56 18.58
C GLN A 14 21.36 1.95 19.98
N ASP A 15 20.94 0.70 20.15
CA ASP A 15 20.99 -0.01 21.44
C ASP A 15 22.44 -0.19 21.93
N LYS A 16 23.37 -0.53 21.03
CA LYS A 16 24.80 -0.63 21.35
C LYS A 16 25.37 0.73 21.75
N PHE A 17 25.08 1.78 20.98
CA PHE A 17 25.53 3.13 21.30
C PHE A 17 25.00 3.61 22.64
N SER A 18 23.74 3.32 22.97
CA SER A 18 23.17 3.66 24.28
C SER A 18 23.94 3.01 25.43
N LYS A 19 24.26 1.71 25.32
CA LYS A 19 25.03 0.95 26.32
C LYS A 19 26.48 1.41 26.45
N ASP A 20 27.14 1.65 25.32
CA ASP A 20 28.57 1.96 25.28
C ASP A 20 28.83 3.47 25.48
N SER A 21 27.82 4.33 25.37
CA SER A 21 27.99 5.79 25.39
C SER A 21 28.80 6.31 26.58
N ALA A 22 28.64 5.70 27.76
CA ALA A 22 29.32 6.10 29.00
C ALA A 22 30.82 5.73 29.03
N ILE A 23 31.26 4.73 28.26
CA ILE A 23 32.65 4.27 28.19
C ILE A 23 33.41 4.82 26.97
N LEU A 24 32.71 5.43 26.01
CA LEU A 24 33.31 6.07 24.84
C LEU A 24 33.92 7.44 25.18
N GLY A 25 35.06 7.75 24.56
CA GLY A 25 35.63 9.10 24.54
C GLY A 25 34.71 10.11 23.83
N ALA A 26 34.85 11.40 24.14
CA ALA A 26 33.96 12.45 23.62
C ALA A 26 33.93 12.52 22.09
N ASP A 27 35.09 12.39 21.43
CA ASP A 27 35.19 12.44 19.97
C ASP A 27 34.57 11.21 19.30
N GLU A 28 34.84 10.01 19.83
CA GLU A 28 34.26 8.75 19.31
C GLU A 28 32.74 8.72 19.50
N ARG A 29 32.25 9.23 20.65
CA ARG A 29 30.81 9.37 20.90
C ARG A 29 30.16 10.28 19.85
N LYS A 30 30.76 11.43 19.59
CA LYS A 30 30.26 12.43 18.62
C LYS A 30 30.30 11.90 17.18
N GLU A 31 31.27 11.07 16.83
CA GLU A 31 31.35 10.43 15.53
C GLU A 31 30.25 9.37 15.34
N LYS A 32 30.10 8.46 16.31
CA LYS A 32 29.04 7.43 16.28
C LYS A 32 27.64 8.03 16.28
N GLU A 33 27.40 9.09 17.06
CA GLU A 33 26.13 9.81 17.05
C GLU A 33 25.82 10.40 15.67
N ARG A 34 26.79 11.06 15.04
CA ARG A 34 26.63 11.59 13.68
C ARG A 34 26.35 10.50 12.65
N ALA A 35 27.04 9.36 12.75
CA ALA A 35 26.80 8.22 11.87
C ALA A 35 25.38 7.64 12.05
N LEU A 36 24.90 7.51 13.28
CA LEU A 36 23.54 7.05 13.58
C LEU A 36 22.47 8.00 13.02
N ILE A 37 22.66 9.31 13.19
CA ILE A 37 21.74 10.32 12.64
C ILE A 37 21.72 10.26 11.11
N SER A 38 22.88 10.09 10.47
CA SER A 38 22.97 9.93 9.01
C SER A 38 22.22 8.69 8.54
N GLU A 39 22.49 7.54 9.15
CA GLU A 39 21.85 6.27 8.79
C GLU A 39 20.33 6.29 9.03
N GLN A 40 19.88 7.00 10.06
CA GLN A 40 18.46 7.22 10.33
C GLN A 40 17.78 8.09 9.26
N ARG A 41 18.43 9.17 8.81
CA ARG A 41 17.91 10.02 7.73
C ARG A 41 17.82 9.25 6.41
N ASP A 42 18.87 8.50 6.08
CA ASP A 42 18.89 7.67 4.88
C ASP A 42 17.81 6.59 4.90
N LEU A 43 17.60 5.96 6.06
CA LEU A 43 16.55 4.96 6.22
C LEU A 43 15.16 5.58 6.07
N LYS A 44 14.93 6.75 6.65
CA LYS A 44 13.66 7.47 6.50
C LYS A 44 13.39 7.81 5.04
N ARG A 45 14.37 8.36 4.32
CA ARG A 45 14.24 8.65 2.88
C ARG A 45 13.88 7.39 2.08
N LEU A 46 14.56 6.28 2.33
CA LEU A 46 14.27 5.00 1.66
C LEU A 46 12.87 4.46 2.00
N GLN A 47 12.37 4.68 3.21
CA GLN A 47 11.02 4.31 3.60
C GLN A 47 9.98 5.16 2.88
N ASP A 48 10.20 6.47 2.80
CA ASP A 48 9.31 7.40 2.13
C ASP A 48 9.22 7.08 0.63
N GLU A 49 10.36 6.90 -0.05
CA GLU A 49 10.44 6.48 -1.46
C GLU A 49 9.71 5.14 -1.70
N TYR A 50 9.92 4.14 -0.83
CA TYR A 50 9.26 2.86 -0.94
C TYR A 50 7.74 2.94 -0.75
N ASN A 51 7.28 3.76 0.21
CA ASN A 51 5.87 3.95 0.46
C ASN A 51 5.19 4.70 -0.70
N GLU A 52 5.87 5.67 -1.29
CA GLU A 52 5.40 6.39 -2.48
C GLU A 52 5.27 5.43 -3.67
N ASP A 53 6.32 4.67 -3.98
CA ASP A 53 6.31 3.66 -5.05
C ASP A 53 5.19 2.63 -4.85
N LEU A 54 5.01 2.14 -3.62
CA LEU A 54 3.93 1.21 -3.29
C LEU A 54 2.55 1.85 -3.47
N SER A 55 2.38 3.11 -3.04
CA SER A 55 1.12 3.84 -3.18
C SER A 55 0.77 4.04 -4.65
N ILE A 56 1.73 4.47 -5.47
CA ILE A 56 1.56 4.66 -6.92
C ILE A 56 1.12 3.34 -7.56
N ARG A 57 1.89 2.26 -7.36
CA ARG A 57 1.57 0.94 -7.95
C ARG A 57 0.23 0.41 -7.46
N ARG A 58 -0.07 0.53 -6.17
CA ARG A 58 -1.36 0.12 -5.62
C ARG A 58 -2.51 0.87 -6.29
N ASN A 59 -2.39 2.19 -6.44
CA ASN A 59 -3.41 3.00 -7.09
C ASN A 59 -3.56 2.66 -8.58
N GLU A 60 -2.47 2.34 -9.28
CA GLU A 60 -2.52 1.86 -10.66
C GLU A 60 -3.27 0.54 -10.80
N GLU A 61 -2.95 -0.45 -9.98
CA GLU A 61 -3.63 -1.75 -10.01
C GLU A 61 -5.11 -1.63 -9.60
N LEU A 62 -5.43 -0.76 -8.61
CA LEU A 62 -6.81 -0.47 -8.25
C LEU A 62 -7.58 0.16 -9.42
N ARG A 63 -7.00 1.13 -10.14
CA ARG A 63 -7.65 1.73 -11.32
C ARG A 63 -7.88 0.73 -12.44
N LYS A 64 -6.94 -0.19 -12.67
CA LYS A 64 -7.12 -1.29 -13.64
C LYS A 64 -8.30 -2.17 -13.24
N LEU A 65 -8.38 -2.55 -11.96
CA LEU A 65 -9.49 -3.32 -11.42
C LEU A 65 -10.84 -2.60 -11.56
N GLU A 66 -10.91 -1.32 -11.19
CA GLU A 66 -12.12 -0.49 -11.36
C GLU A 66 -12.57 -0.43 -12.82
N THR A 67 -11.62 -0.31 -13.75
CA THR A 67 -11.90 -0.31 -15.20
C THR A 67 -12.49 -1.66 -15.64
N GLU A 68 -11.94 -2.76 -15.17
CA GLU A 68 -12.45 -4.10 -15.48
C GLU A 68 -13.85 -4.36 -14.91
N ILE A 69 -14.09 -3.90 -13.68
CA ILE A 69 -15.40 -3.93 -13.03
C ILE A 69 -16.40 -3.14 -13.86
N ALA A 70 -16.11 -1.87 -14.18
CA ALA A 70 -17.00 -1.01 -14.96
C ALA A 70 -17.32 -1.62 -16.33
N LYS A 71 -16.32 -2.18 -17.02
CA LYS A 71 -16.53 -2.88 -18.29
C LYS A 71 -17.47 -4.09 -18.12
N THR A 72 -17.25 -4.90 -17.10
CA THR A 72 -18.08 -6.09 -16.84
C THR A 72 -19.53 -5.71 -16.48
N ILE A 73 -19.72 -4.63 -15.72
CA ILE A 73 -21.05 -4.09 -15.44
C ILE A 73 -21.74 -3.66 -16.75
N ILE A 74 -21.05 -2.90 -17.61
CA ILE A 74 -21.61 -2.43 -18.88
C ILE A 74 -21.95 -3.61 -19.81
N ASP A 75 -21.06 -4.59 -19.92
CA ASP A 75 -21.27 -5.79 -20.74
C ASP A 75 -22.50 -6.57 -20.26
N LEU A 76 -22.64 -6.76 -18.95
CA LEU A 76 -23.80 -7.41 -18.35
C LEU A 76 -25.07 -6.59 -18.55
N ALA A 77 -24.99 -5.27 -18.33
CA ALA A 77 -26.11 -4.35 -18.48
C ALA A 77 -26.69 -4.41 -19.90
N LYS A 78 -25.82 -4.38 -20.92
CA LYS A 78 -26.22 -4.52 -22.33
C LYS A 78 -26.78 -5.88 -22.65
N LYS A 79 -26.17 -6.95 -22.13
CA LYS A 79 -26.61 -8.34 -22.38
C LYS A 79 -28.01 -8.62 -21.84
N GLU A 80 -28.32 -8.06 -20.68
CA GLU A 80 -29.63 -8.22 -20.01
C GLU A 80 -30.58 -7.05 -20.30
N SER A 81 -30.21 -6.14 -21.20
CA SER A 81 -31.02 -4.99 -21.64
C SER A 81 -31.47 -4.08 -20.50
N TYR A 82 -30.59 -3.77 -19.55
CA TYR A 82 -30.84 -2.76 -18.53
C TYR A 82 -30.73 -1.35 -19.12
N ASP A 83 -31.69 -0.49 -18.78
CA ASP A 83 -31.68 0.92 -19.19
C ASP A 83 -30.80 1.80 -18.29
N LEU A 84 -30.66 1.44 -17.00
CA LEU A 84 -29.90 2.20 -16.01
C LEU A 84 -29.25 1.30 -14.96
N VAL A 85 -27.99 1.58 -14.67
CA VAL A 85 -27.25 1.02 -13.52
C VAL A 85 -26.85 2.18 -12.62
N VAL A 86 -27.17 2.09 -11.33
CA VAL A 86 -26.86 3.13 -10.34
C VAL A 86 -25.84 2.59 -9.35
N TYR A 87 -24.82 3.40 -9.08
CA TYR A 87 -23.80 3.14 -8.07
C TYR A 87 -23.76 4.31 -7.09
N GLN A 88 -23.80 4.01 -5.79
CA GLN A 88 -23.88 4.99 -4.70
C GLN A 88 -25.14 5.89 -4.76
N GLY A 89 -25.46 6.57 -3.65
CA GLY A 89 -26.61 7.48 -3.59
C GLY A 89 -28.00 6.81 -3.58
N VAL A 90 -28.06 5.49 -3.43
CA VAL A 90 -29.32 4.74 -3.29
C VAL A 90 -29.69 4.66 -1.81
N ILE A 91 -30.82 5.26 -1.42
CA ILE A 91 -31.34 5.20 -0.04
C ILE A 91 -31.99 3.85 0.24
N TYR A 92 -32.69 3.28 -0.75
CA TYR A 92 -33.32 1.97 -0.68
C TYR A 92 -33.40 1.34 -2.07
N ALA A 93 -33.07 0.05 -2.15
CA ALA A 93 -33.30 -0.81 -3.31
C ALA A 93 -33.58 -2.23 -2.80
N SER A 94 -34.49 -2.96 -3.46
CA SER A 94 -34.73 -4.37 -3.14
C SER A 94 -33.62 -5.25 -3.70
N ASP A 95 -33.33 -6.38 -3.07
CA ASP A 95 -32.34 -7.36 -3.57
C ASP A 95 -32.60 -7.84 -5.01
N LYS A 96 -33.86 -7.76 -5.48
CA LYS A 96 -34.25 -8.12 -6.86
C LYS A 96 -33.58 -7.26 -7.92
N VAL A 97 -33.19 -6.03 -7.59
CA VAL A 97 -32.52 -5.10 -8.52
C VAL A 97 -30.99 -5.08 -8.32
N ASP A 98 -30.46 -5.83 -7.35
CA ASP A 98 -29.02 -5.94 -7.14
C ASP A 98 -28.40 -6.95 -8.11
N MET A 99 -27.42 -6.49 -8.89
CA MET A 99 -26.67 -7.31 -9.85
C MET A 99 -25.25 -7.65 -9.36
N THR A 100 -24.85 -7.17 -8.18
CA THR A 100 -23.48 -7.29 -7.64
C THR A 100 -22.99 -8.73 -7.65
N THR A 101 -23.81 -9.69 -7.21
CA THR A 101 -23.46 -11.12 -7.22
C THR A 101 -23.13 -11.63 -8.63
N ARG A 102 -23.94 -11.27 -9.64
CA ARG A 102 -23.73 -11.69 -11.03
C ARG A 102 -22.47 -11.06 -11.60
N VAL A 103 -22.21 -9.79 -11.30
CA VAL A 103 -20.97 -9.10 -11.70
C VAL A 103 -19.76 -9.79 -11.07
N LEU A 104 -19.82 -10.14 -9.78
CA LEU A 104 -18.74 -10.85 -9.08
C LEU A 104 -18.47 -12.24 -9.69
N GLU A 105 -19.51 -12.98 -10.05
CA GLU A 105 -19.37 -14.27 -10.74
C GLU A 105 -18.66 -14.13 -12.09
N LEU A 106 -19.05 -13.13 -12.89
CA LEU A 106 -18.42 -12.86 -14.17
C LEU A 106 -16.95 -12.46 -14.00
N LEU A 107 -16.62 -11.60 -13.05
CA LEU A 107 -15.24 -11.20 -12.77
C LEU A 107 -14.39 -12.39 -12.32
N LYS A 108 -14.90 -13.25 -11.42
CA LYS A 108 -14.21 -14.47 -10.99
C LYS A 108 -13.99 -15.45 -12.14
N SER A 109 -14.92 -15.50 -13.11
CA SER A 109 -14.78 -16.36 -14.29
C SER A 109 -13.71 -15.85 -15.27
N LYS A 110 -13.53 -14.53 -15.38
CA LYS A 110 -12.49 -13.90 -16.22
C LYS A 110 -11.09 -13.97 -15.59
N SER A 111 -11.00 -14.03 -14.26
CA SER A 111 -9.75 -14.10 -13.51
C SER A 111 -9.17 -15.51 -13.34
N LYS A 112 -9.89 -16.56 -13.76
CA LYS A 112 -9.37 -17.94 -13.81
C LYS A 112 -8.65 -18.19 -15.13
#